data_AF-A0AAE6BHS2-F1
#
_entry.id   AF-A0AAE6BHS2-F1
#
_cell.length_a   1.000
_cell.length_b   1.000
_cell.length_c   1.000
_cell.angle_alpha   90.00
_cell.angle_beta   90.00
_cell.angle_gamma   90.00
#
_symmetry.space_group_name_H-M   'P 1'
#
loop_
_entity.id
_entity.type
_entity.pdbx_description
1 polymer ?
#
loop_
_entity_poly.entity_id
_entity_poly.type
_entity_poly.pdbx_seq_one_letter_code
_entity_poly.pdbx_strand_id
1 'polypeptide(L)'
;MVPSRPKKILRLRKGSRHVVALLLADGTVPAAPFWSEAQAASAYGLAFSQWSSLPTEVFAEIHLDTIPPEISIFARSTRRGRVEGAILWTKDGIFPKILGSVADAIIAAGIFVATGQTGITTASKQLCRGVIPAHFNSDEARDKIAFCLDRSSL
;
A
#
# COMPACT_ATOMS: atom_id res chain seq x y z
N MET A 1 -22.67 -0.29 -9.33
CA MET A 1 -22.24 -0.79 -8.01
C MET A 1 -22.14 0.40 -7.07
N VAL A 2 -22.79 0.37 -5.91
CA VAL A 2 -22.64 1.42 -4.90
C VAL A 2 -21.29 1.18 -4.21
N PRO A 3 -20.37 2.16 -4.18
CA PRO A 3 -19.11 1.98 -3.48
C PRO A 3 -19.37 1.74 -2.00
N SER A 4 -18.65 0.79 -1.41
CA SER A 4 -18.74 0.48 0.02
C SER A 4 -18.49 1.74 0.85
N ARG A 5 -19.22 1.92 1.95
CA ARG A 5 -19.13 3.15 2.74
C ARG A 5 -17.72 3.28 3.35
N PRO A 6 -17.15 4.50 3.38
CA PRO A 6 -15.89 4.73 4.08
C PRO A 6 -16.02 4.41 5.56
N LYS A 7 -15.05 3.68 6.09
CA LYS A 7 -14.94 3.33 7.51
C LYS A 7 -13.91 4.20 8.23
N LYS A 8 -12.87 4.65 7.53
CA LYS A 8 -11.75 5.40 8.10
C LYS A 8 -11.03 6.21 7.02
N ILE A 9 -10.52 7.37 7.40
CA ILE A 9 -9.70 8.26 6.57
C ILE A 9 -8.22 7.94 6.79
N LEU A 10 -7.47 7.77 5.71
CA LEU A 10 -6.03 7.51 5.71
C LEU A 10 -5.32 8.73 5.10
N ARG A 11 -4.69 9.55 5.94
CA ARG A 11 -3.90 10.72 5.50
C ARG A 11 -2.46 10.27 5.23
N LEU A 12 -2.09 10.21 3.96
CA LEU A 12 -0.75 9.87 3.50
C LEU A 12 0.08 11.15 3.39
N ARG A 13 1.02 11.36 4.30
CA ARG A 13 1.89 12.53 4.29
C ARG A 13 2.98 12.35 3.22
N LYS A 14 2.89 13.11 2.14
CA LYS A 14 3.85 13.17 1.03
C LYS A 14 4.49 14.55 1.01
N GLY A 15 5.75 14.64 1.47
CA GLY A 15 6.43 15.91 1.72
C GLY A 15 5.67 16.82 2.71
N SER A 16 5.30 18.02 2.26
CA SER A 16 4.57 19.02 3.07
C SER A 16 3.04 18.89 3.01
N ARG A 17 2.51 17.94 2.23
CA ARG A 17 1.07 17.80 1.98
C ARG A 17 0.55 16.44 2.42
N HIS A 18 -0.76 16.36 2.60
CA HIS A 18 -1.45 15.10 2.80
C HIS A 18 -2.25 14.75 1.55
N VAL A 19 -2.15 13.49 1.16
CA VAL A 19 -3.02 12.84 0.18
C VAL A 19 -4.00 11.96 0.97
N VAL A 20 -5.25 11.91 0.54
CA VAL A 20 -6.33 11.25 1.27
C VAL A 20 -6.65 9.93 0.57
N ALA A 21 -6.48 8.83 1.29
CA ALA A 21 -7.01 7.52 0.94
C ALA A 21 -8.10 7.12 1.94
N LEU A 22 -8.91 6.13 1.58
CA LEU A 22 -10.04 5.67 2.39
C LEU A 22 -9.92 4.18 2.64
N LEU A 23 -10.15 3.76 3.88
CA LEU A 23 -10.43 2.35 4.17
C LEU A 23 -11.95 2.19 4.15
N LEU A 24 -12.44 1.31 3.29
CA LEU A 24 -13.87 1.03 3.18
C LEU A 24 -14.30 0.01 4.24
N ALA A 25 -15.61 -0.11 4.44
CA ALA A 25 -16.18 -1.04 5.40
C ALA A 25 -15.86 -2.52 5.11
N ASP A 26 -15.58 -2.86 3.85
CA ASP A 26 -15.14 -4.19 3.41
C ASP A 26 -13.64 -4.46 3.64
N GLY A 27 -12.91 -3.48 4.20
CA GLY A 27 -11.48 -3.58 4.49
C GLY A 27 -10.57 -3.29 3.31
N THR A 28 -11.11 -2.86 2.16
CA THR A 28 -10.32 -2.49 0.99
C THR A 28 -9.96 -1.01 0.99
N VAL A 29 -8.89 -0.68 0.27
CA VAL A 29 -8.47 0.69 -0.02
C VAL A 29 -8.64 0.93 -1.53
N PRO A 30 -9.41 1.94 -1.97
CA PRO A 30 -9.51 2.28 -3.39
C PRO A 30 -8.15 2.65 -3.97
N ALA A 31 -7.91 2.25 -5.22
CA ALA A 31 -6.64 2.50 -5.91
C ALA A 31 -6.36 3.99 -6.14
N ALA A 32 -7.41 4.79 -6.39
CA ALA A 32 -7.28 6.22 -6.63
C ALA A 32 -7.34 7.01 -5.31
N PRO A 33 -6.29 7.76 -4.94
CA PRO A 33 -6.36 8.70 -3.84
C PRO A 33 -7.10 10.00 -4.21
N PHE A 34 -7.40 10.80 -3.19
CA PHE A 34 -7.92 12.15 -3.32
C PHE A 34 -6.89 13.18 -2.84
N TRP A 35 -6.85 14.34 -3.48
CA TRP A 35 -5.93 15.41 -3.10
C TRP A 35 -6.45 16.26 -1.93
N SER A 36 -7.73 16.13 -1.59
CA SER A 36 -8.36 16.82 -0.47
C SER A 36 -9.48 16.01 0.15
N GLU A 37 -9.78 16.29 1.42
CA GLU A 37 -10.90 15.65 2.11
C GLU A 37 -12.26 16.03 1.54
N ALA A 38 -12.41 17.28 1.07
CA ALA A 38 -13.65 17.74 0.44
C ALA A 38 -13.96 16.94 -0.84
N GLN A 39 -12.94 16.67 -1.66
CA GLN A 39 -13.09 15.82 -2.86
C GLN A 39 -13.51 14.40 -2.47
N ALA A 40 -12.87 13.81 -1.47
CA ALA A 40 -13.19 12.47 -1.00
C ALA A 40 -14.62 12.39 -0.42
N ALA A 41 -15.01 13.35 0.41
CA ALA A 41 -16.36 13.42 0.97
C ALA A 41 -17.43 13.54 -0.12
N SER A 42 -17.20 14.43 -1.10
CA SER A 42 -18.09 14.62 -2.25
C SER A 42 -18.20 13.37 -3.11
N ALA A 43 -17.10 12.66 -3.36
CA ALA A 43 -17.09 11.44 -4.17
C ALA A 43 -17.93 10.30 -3.55
N TYR A 44 -18.06 10.28 -2.22
CA TYR A 44 -18.88 9.31 -1.49
C TYR A 44 -20.23 9.85 -1.02
N GLY A 45 -20.59 11.08 -1.42
CA GLY A 45 -21.87 11.71 -1.05
C GLY A 45 -22.06 11.87 0.45
N LEU A 46 -20.97 12.07 1.21
CA LEU A 46 -21.02 12.21 2.66
C LEU A 46 -21.23 13.68 3.06
N ALA A 47 -22.15 13.90 4.00
CA ALA A 47 -22.28 15.20 4.65
C ALA A 47 -21.07 15.46 5.57
N PHE A 48 -20.74 16.73 5.83
CA PHE A 48 -19.60 17.11 6.68
C PHE A 48 -19.66 16.50 8.09
N SER A 49 -20.86 16.40 8.67
CA SER A 49 -21.06 15.77 9.99
C SER A 49 -20.70 14.28 9.98
N GLN A 50 -21.04 13.57 8.91
CA GLN A 50 -20.69 12.16 8.74
C GLN A 50 -19.18 12.00 8.51
N TRP A 51 -18.60 12.86 7.67
CA TRP A 51 -17.16 12.85 7.41
C TRP A 51 -16.34 13.06 8.68
N SER A 52 -16.71 14.05 9.49
CA SER A 52 -16.03 14.40 10.74
C SER A 52 -16.10 13.30 11.81
N SER A 53 -17.05 12.37 11.68
CA SER A 53 -17.17 11.21 12.57
C SER A 53 -16.25 10.05 12.21
N LEU A 54 -15.66 10.06 11.01
CA LEU A 54 -14.77 8.98 10.57
C LEU A 54 -13.44 9.04 11.32
N PRO A 55 -12.98 7.93 11.91
CA PRO A 55 -11.62 7.84 12.45
C PRO A 55 -10.60 8.21 11.37
N THR A 56 -9.58 8.99 11.77
CA THR A 56 -8.52 9.43 10.87
C THR A 56 -7.18 8.90 11.34
N GLU A 57 -6.41 8.34 10.43
CA GLU A 57 -5.06 7.84 10.68
C GLU A 57 -4.07 8.54 9.75
N VAL A 58 -2.88 8.84 10.29
CA VAL A 58 -1.83 9.52 9.54
C VAL A 58 -0.68 8.54 9.31
N PHE A 59 -0.26 8.44 8.04
CA PHE A 59 0.86 7.63 7.61
C PHE A 59 1.94 8.55 7.06
N ALA A 60 3.19 8.32 7.46
CA ALA A 60 4.34 9.07 6.98
C ALA A 60 5.03 8.31 5.86
N GLU A 61 5.47 9.02 4.82
CA GLU A 61 6.29 8.45 3.75
C GLU A 61 7.61 7.93 4.33
N ILE A 62 7.98 6.71 3.94
CA ILE A 62 9.24 6.07 4.27
C ILE A 62 10.12 6.14 3.03
N HIS A 63 11.28 6.76 3.18
CA HIS A 63 12.28 6.83 2.13
C HIS A 63 13.30 5.71 2.35
N LEU A 64 13.44 4.81 1.37
CA LEU A 64 14.47 3.78 1.35
C LEU A 64 15.17 3.85 -0.01
N ASP A 65 16.51 3.79 0.00
CA ASP A 65 17.31 3.85 -1.23
C ASP A 65 17.06 2.65 -2.17
N THR A 66 16.51 1.56 -1.63
CA THR A 66 16.21 0.34 -2.38
C THR A 66 14.86 0.37 -3.10
N ILE A 67 14.06 1.43 -2.90
CA ILE A 67 12.73 1.56 -3.50
C ILE A 67 12.81 2.48 -4.73
N PRO A 68 12.32 2.05 -5.91
CA PRO A 68 12.22 2.91 -7.09
C PRO A 68 11.41 4.19 -6.82
N PRO A 69 11.75 5.32 -7.44
CA PRO A 69 11.09 6.61 -7.16
C PRO A 69 9.59 6.63 -7.52
N GLU A 70 9.11 5.70 -8.35
CA GLU A 70 7.70 5.54 -8.71
C GLU A 70 6.87 4.83 -7.62
N ILE A 71 7.52 4.36 -6.56
CA ILE A 71 6.90 3.64 -5.45
C ILE A 71 7.06 4.47 -4.18
N SER A 72 5.93 4.82 -3.57
CA SER A 72 5.89 5.42 -2.24
C SER A 72 5.34 4.40 -1.25
N ILE A 73 6.06 4.18 -0.14
CA ILE A 73 5.55 3.42 1.01
C ILE A 73 5.24 4.41 2.12
N PHE A 74 4.04 4.34 2.67
CA PHE A 74 3.65 5.13 3.84
C PHE A 74 3.44 4.19 5.02
N ALA A 75 4.04 4.50 6.17
CA ALA A 75 3.87 3.70 7.37
C ALA A 75 3.28 4.52 8.50
N ARG A 76 2.43 3.88 9.29
CA ARG A 76 1.99 4.39 10.58
C ARG A 76 2.76 3.65 11.66
N SER A 77 3.38 4.41 12.54
CA SER A 77 4.10 3.88 13.68
C SER A 77 3.56 4.44 14.99
N THR A 78 3.61 3.62 16.03
CA THR A 78 3.40 4.07 17.40
C THR A 78 4.53 5.01 17.85
N ARG A 79 4.31 5.71 18.96
CA ARG A 79 5.36 6.50 19.63
C ARG A 79 6.60 5.68 20.00
N ARG A 80 6.47 4.34 20.12
CA ARG A 80 7.58 3.42 20.43
C ARG A 80 8.25 2.85 19.17
N GLY A 81 7.93 3.38 17.99
CA GLY A 81 8.53 2.94 16.72
C GLY A 81 7.96 1.65 16.13
N ARG A 82 7.01 0.99 16.80
CA ARG A 82 6.32 -0.18 16.23
C ARG A 82 5.41 0.24 15.08
N VAL A 83 5.57 -0.36 13.92
CA VAL A 83 4.67 -0.18 12.76
C VAL A 83 3.33 -0.85 13.06
N GLU A 84 2.23 -0.10 12.88
CA GLU A 84 0.85 -0.58 13.01
C GLU A 84 0.19 -0.82 11.65
N GLY A 85 0.74 -0.24 10.59
CA GLY A 85 0.31 -0.50 9.22
C GLY A 85 1.19 0.19 8.20
N ALA A 86 1.18 -0.32 6.97
CA ALA A 86 1.85 0.25 5.82
C ALA A 86 0.91 0.29 4.61
N ILE A 87 1.10 1.29 3.76
CA ILE A 87 0.35 1.51 2.53
C ILE A 87 1.36 1.63 1.40
N LEU A 88 1.16 0.81 0.38
CA LEU A 88 1.94 0.85 -0.85
C LEU A 88 1.18 1.67 -1.89
N TRP A 89 1.85 2.66 -2.48
CA TRP A 89 1.33 3.45 -3.58
C TRP A 89 2.33 3.44 -4.72
N THR A 90 1.87 3.02 -5.90
CA THR A 90 2.66 2.96 -7.13
C THR A 90 2.02 3.84 -8.22
N LYS A 91 2.63 3.86 -9.40
CA LYS A 91 2.07 4.51 -10.60
C LYS A 91 0.66 4.01 -10.97
N ASP A 92 0.34 2.74 -10.68
CA ASP A 92 -0.97 2.14 -11.04
C ASP A 92 -2.02 2.36 -9.95
N GLY A 93 -1.61 2.92 -8.80
CA GLY A 93 -2.49 3.29 -7.71
C GLY A 93 -2.07 2.73 -6.36
N ILE A 94 -2.98 2.84 -5.40
CA ILE A 94 -2.81 2.35 -4.03
C ILE A 94 -3.13 0.86 -3.98
N PHE A 95 -2.27 0.10 -3.30
CA PHE A 95 -2.48 -1.31 -3.04
C PHE A 95 -3.76 -1.49 -2.19
N PRO A 96 -4.65 -2.43 -2.54
CA PRO A 96 -6.02 -2.46 -2.00
C PRO A 96 -6.14 -2.89 -0.54
N LYS A 97 -5.02 -3.05 0.18
CA LYS A 97 -4.98 -3.48 1.58
C LYS A 97 -3.93 -2.71 2.35
N ILE A 98 -4.21 -2.47 3.64
CA ILE A 98 -3.21 -2.02 4.60
C ILE A 98 -2.36 -3.23 5.00
N LEU A 99 -1.05 -3.11 4.86
CA LEU A 99 -0.07 -4.15 5.13
C LEU A 99 0.40 -4.07 6.58
N GLY A 100 0.81 -5.20 7.16
CA GLY A 100 1.18 -5.29 8.58
C GLY A 100 2.55 -4.70 8.90
N SER A 101 3.43 -4.61 7.91
CA SER A 101 4.80 -4.12 8.06
C SER A 101 5.31 -3.41 6.80
N VAL A 102 6.42 -2.68 6.94
CA VAL A 102 7.14 -2.08 5.80
C VAL A 102 7.76 -3.17 4.92
N ALA A 103 8.23 -4.28 5.50
CA ALA A 103 8.78 -5.40 4.74
C ALA A 103 7.72 -6.04 3.82
N ASP A 104 6.50 -6.23 4.31
CA ASP A 104 5.39 -6.71 3.49
C ASP A 104 5.08 -5.75 2.34
N ALA A 105 5.21 -4.44 2.58
CA ALA A 105 5.02 -3.42 1.54
C ALA A 105 6.12 -3.47 0.46
N ILE A 106 7.36 -3.76 0.84
CA ILE A 106 8.46 -3.96 -0.12
C ILE A 106 8.25 -5.22 -0.95
N ILE A 107 7.88 -6.34 -0.30
CA ILE A 107 7.59 -7.60 -1.00
C ILE A 107 6.41 -7.40 -1.95
N ALA A 108 5.33 -6.76 -1.47
CA ALA A 108 4.17 -6.42 -2.29
C ALA A 108 4.55 -5.49 -3.44
N ALA A 109 5.46 -4.53 -3.25
CA ALA A 109 5.94 -3.66 -4.32
C ALA A 109 6.65 -4.45 -5.43
N GLY A 110 7.55 -5.37 -5.08
CA GLY A 110 8.22 -6.23 -6.05
C GLY A 110 7.24 -7.09 -6.86
N ILE A 111 6.22 -7.65 -6.20
CA ILE A 111 5.16 -8.40 -6.87
C ILE A 111 4.28 -7.48 -7.73
N PHE A 112 3.86 -6.34 -7.20
CA PHE A 112 2.94 -5.40 -7.85
C PHE A 112 3.56 -4.77 -9.11
N VAL A 113 4.87 -4.50 -9.08
CA VAL A 113 5.62 -4.04 -10.25
C VAL A 113 5.74 -5.15 -11.29
N ALA A 114 6.01 -6.39 -10.87
CA ALA A 114 6.11 -7.54 -11.77
C ALA A 114 4.76 -7.93 -12.40
N THR A 115 3.64 -7.70 -11.70
CA THR A 115 2.28 -8.02 -12.17
C THR A 115 1.58 -6.88 -12.88
N GLY A 116 2.30 -5.78 -13.17
CA GLY A 116 1.81 -4.53 -13.80
C GLY A 116 0.37 -4.62 -14.26
N GLN A 117 -0.56 -4.07 -13.46
CA GLN A 117 -2.00 -4.12 -13.76
C GLN A 117 -2.34 -3.21 -14.95
N THR A 118 -1.91 -3.61 -16.15
CA THR A 118 -2.66 -3.44 -17.39
C THR A 118 -3.60 -4.63 -17.53
N GLY A 119 -4.83 -4.50 -17.02
CA GLY A 119 -5.92 -5.40 -17.36
C GLY A 119 -5.85 -6.80 -16.77
N ILE A 120 -7.02 -7.37 -16.59
CA ILE A 120 -7.22 -8.73 -16.11
C ILE A 120 -6.68 -9.70 -17.18
N THR A 121 -5.58 -10.40 -16.91
CA THR A 121 -5.30 -11.68 -17.57
C THR A 121 -4.79 -12.72 -16.58
N THR A 122 -5.64 -13.73 -16.40
CA THR A 122 -5.38 -15.04 -15.82
C THR A 122 -4.11 -15.67 -16.39
N ALA A 123 -2.96 -15.53 -15.71
CA ALA A 123 -1.84 -16.47 -15.78
C ALA A 123 -0.77 -16.09 -14.76
N SER A 124 -0.77 -16.73 -13.58
CA SER A 124 0.44 -17.08 -12.83
C SER A 124 0.05 -17.76 -11.52
N LYS A 125 -0.48 -18.98 -11.63
CA LYS A 125 -0.80 -19.85 -10.49
C LYS A 125 0.37 -20.77 -10.13
N GLN A 126 1.61 -20.45 -10.51
CA GLN A 126 2.65 -21.48 -10.56
C GLN A 126 4.08 -21.00 -10.26
N LEU A 127 4.29 -20.13 -9.26
CA LEU A 127 5.66 -19.84 -8.85
C LEU A 127 5.97 -19.64 -7.35
N CYS A 128 5.02 -19.91 -6.44
CA CYS A 128 5.36 -19.92 -5.00
C CYS A 128 4.70 -21.10 -4.28
N ARG A 129 4.95 -22.32 -4.75
CA ARG A 129 4.75 -23.54 -3.96
C ARG A 129 6.12 -24.10 -3.63
N GLY A 130 6.70 -23.65 -2.52
CA GLY A 130 7.94 -24.20 -2.01
C GLY A 130 8.69 -23.26 -1.07
N VAL A 131 8.73 -23.64 0.20
CA VAL A 131 9.76 -23.30 1.20
C VAL A 131 9.64 -21.91 1.84
N ILE A 132 8.85 -21.83 2.92
CA ILE A 132 9.10 -20.87 4.02
C ILE A 132 9.55 -21.69 5.24
N PRO A 133 10.83 -21.69 5.63
CA PRO A 133 11.24 -22.14 6.95
C PRO A 133 11.02 -21.00 7.95
N ALA A 134 10.54 -21.35 9.14
CA ALA A 134 10.04 -20.44 10.17
C ALA A 134 11.08 -19.60 10.94
N HIS A 135 12.27 -19.34 10.37
CA HIS A 135 13.27 -18.47 10.98
C HIS A 135 14.00 -17.69 9.89
N PHE A 136 13.60 -16.43 9.68
CA PHE A 136 14.17 -15.55 8.65
C PHE A 136 15.10 -14.54 9.31
N ASN A 137 16.41 -14.78 9.16
CA ASN A 137 17.47 -13.83 9.55
C ASN A 137 17.68 -12.81 8.42
N SER A 138 17.92 -11.56 8.79
CA SER A 138 17.89 -10.37 7.94
C SER A 138 18.93 -10.29 6.81
N ASP A 139 19.95 -11.17 6.80
CA ASP A 139 21.01 -11.13 5.79
C ASP A 139 20.73 -12.00 4.55
N GLU A 140 19.92 -13.06 4.66
CA GLU A 140 19.65 -13.96 3.51
C GLU A 140 18.58 -13.41 2.55
N ALA A 141 17.86 -12.37 2.96
CA ALA A 141 16.84 -11.70 2.14
C ALA A 141 17.48 -10.87 1.01
N ARG A 142 18.72 -10.41 1.16
CA ARG A 142 19.43 -9.61 0.15
C ARG A 142 19.82 -10.45 -1.07
N ASP A 143 20.30 -11.68 -0.86
CA ASP A 143 20.78 -12.52 -1.95
C ASP A 143 19.66 -13.14 -2.79
N LYS A 144 18.48 -13.43 -2.20
CA LYS A 144 17.35 -13.99 -2.96
C LYS A 144 16.58 -12.95 -3.77
N ILE A 145 16.58 -11.68 -3.37
CA ILE A 145 16.00 -10.59 -4.18
C ILE A 145 16.88 -10.31 -5.40
N ALA A 146 18.21 -10.41 -5.27
CA ALA A 146 19.13 -10.28 -6.40
C ALA A 146 18.92 -11.38 -7.47
N PHE A 147 18.62 -12.62 -7.05
CA PHE A 147 18.39 -13.73 -7.98
C PHE A 147 17.11 -13.59 -8.82
N CYS A 148 16.10 -12.86 -8.33
CA CYS A 148 14.86 -12.64 -9.09
C CYS A 148 14.94 -11.53 -10.14
N LEU A 149 15.90 -10.60 -10.02
CA LEU A 149 16.04 -9.46 -10.96
C LEU A 149 16.92 -9.79 -12.19
N ASP A 150 17.78 -10.81 -12.12
CA ASP A 150 18.74 -11.12 -13.20
C ASP A 150 18.16 -12.04 -14.31
N ARG A 151 16.92 -12.51 -14.15
CA ARG A 151 16.25 -13.40 -15.12
C ARG A 151 15.18 -12.74 -15.99
N SER A 152 15.03 -11.42 -15.91
CA SER A 152 14.11 -10.64 -16.77
C SER A 152 14.80 -10.01 -17.98
N SER A 153 16.09 -10.30 -18.21
CA SER A 153 16.91 -9.74 -19.29
C SER A 153 17.47 -10.79 -20.28
N LEU A 154 16.84 -11.96 -20.41
CA LEU A 154 17.08 -12.91 -21.50
C LEU A 154 15.76 -13.33 -22.16
#